data_AF-T1W3L6-F1
#
_entry.id   AF-T1W3L6-F1
#
_cell.length_a   1.000
_cell.length_b   1.000
_cell.length_c   1.000
_cell.angle_alpha   90.00
_cell.angle_beta   90.00
_cell.angle_gamma   90.00
#
_symmetry.space_group_name_H-M   'P 1'
#
loop_
_entity.id
_entity.type
_entity.pdbx_description
1 polymer ?
#
loop_
_entity_poly.entity_id
_entity_poly.type
_entity_poly.pdbx_seq_one_letter_code
_entity_poly.pdbx_strand_id
1 'polypeptide(L)'
;MVNRAMSLVFLVGLIACASALSSIPPPPPLPPTCLQHCEESFGKYICCDEHLGKCPAVRPICPSGLRKGFEPQFCQHDGHCADHQKCCYDVCLPAGKKVCKPAFY
;
A
#
# COMPACT_ATOMS: atom_id res chain seq x y z
N MET A 1 49.40 -35.71 42.10
CA MET A 1 49.18 -35.25 40.71
C MET A 1 47.88 -35.87 40.22
N VAL A 2 47.02 -35.05 39.63
CA VAL A 2 45.55 -35.18 39.54
C VAL A 2 45.09 -36.36 38.68
N ASN A 3 44.04 -37.03 39.15
CA ASN A 3 43.33 -38.16 38.55
C ASN A 3 42.87 -37.90 37.11
N ARG A 4 43.07 -38.92 36.25
CA ARG A 4 42.39 -39.09 34.96
C ARG A 4 40.97 -39.64 35.18
N ALA A 5 40.11 -39.38 34.19
CA ALA A 5 38.77 -39.94 33.97
C ALA A 5 37.58 -39.09 34.46
N MET A 6 37.13 -38.18 33.60
CA MET A 6 35.73 -37.79 33.35
C MET A 6 35.84 -36.89 32.09
N SER A 7 35.19 -37.08 30.97
CA SER A 7 33.75 -37.27 30.83
C SER A 7 33.48 -37.65 29.38
N LEU A 8 33.10 -38.92 29.16
CA LEU A 8 32.56 -39.44 27.90
C LEU A 8 31.04 -39.47 28.02
N VAL A 9 30.39 -38.32 28.25
CA VAL A 9 28.93 -38.25 28.37
C VAL A 9 28.39 -36.90 27.88
N PHE A 10 28.42 -36.64 26.57
CA PHE A 10 27.58 -35.58 25.97
C PHE A 10 27.14 -35.92 24.54
N LEU A 11 26.78 -37.19 24.32
CA LEU A 11 25.82 -37.54 23.27
C LEU A 11 24.63 -38.15 24.00
N VAL A 12 23.49 -37.46 23.99
CA VAL A 12 22.13 -37.99 23.79
C VAL A 12 21.13 -36.85 24.00
N GLY A 13 20.40 -36.52 22.94
CA GLY A 13 18.95 -36.37 23.02
C GLY A 13 18.38 -34.99 23.33
N LEU A 14 18.23 -34.15 22.30
CA LEU A 14 17.13 -33.17 22.23
C LEU A 14 16.58 -33.13 20.79
N ILE A 15 15.90 -34.21 20.39
CA ILE A 15 14.98 -34.22 19.25
C ILE A 15 13.61 -34.55 19.82
N ALA A 16 12.76 -33.54 20.01
CA ALA A 16 11.31 -33.65 19.96
C ALA A 16 10.70 -32.27 20.23
N CYS A 17 10.05 -31.69 19.21
CA CYS A 17 8.81 -30.91 19.32
C CYS A 17 8.34 -30.57 17.90
N ALA A 18 8.02 -31.60 17.11
CA ALA A 18 7.21 -31.45 15.91
C ALA A 18 5.78 -31.86 16.27
N SER A 19 4.96 -30.92 16.73
CA SER A 19 3.50 -31.08 16.79
C SER A 19 2.80 -29.79 17.19
N ALA A 20 2.64 -28.91 16.20
CA ALA A 20 1.45 -28.07 16.07
C ALA A 20 1.47 -27.51 14.65
N LEU A 21 0.95 -28.26 13.67
CA LEU A 21 0.48 -27.67 12.43
C LEU A 21 -0.80 -26.89 12.77
N SER A 22 -0.63 -25.75 13.42
CA SER A 22 -1.67 -24.75 13.54
C SER A 22 -2.02 -24.33 12.12
N SER A 23 -3.28 -24.52 11.73
CA SER A 23 -3.82 -23.97 10.49
C SER A 23 -3.63 -22.45 10.52
N ILE A 24 -2.58 -21.96 9.88
CA ILE A 24 -2.34 -20.53 9.74
C ILE A 24 -3.49 -20.00 8.89
N PRO A 25 -4.36 -19.10 9.41
CA PRO A 25 -5.36 -18.47 8.58
C PRO A 25 -4.63 -17.80 7.40
N PRO A 26 -5.21 -17.80 6.18
CA PRO A 26 -4.58 -17.11 5.06
C PRO A 26 -4.24 -15.69 5.52
N PRO A 27 -3.02 -15.19 5.24
CA PRO A 27 -2.68 -13.82 5.58
C PRO A 27 -3.79 -12.92 5.01
N PRO A 28 -4.19 -11.86 5.74
CA PRO A 28 -5.12 -10.89 5.16
C PRO A 28 -4.59 -10.48 3.79
N PRO A 29 -5.47 -10.19 2.80
CA PRO A 29 -5.03 -9.70 1.51
C PRO A 29 -3.99 -8.62 1.75
N LEU A 30 -2.76 -8.86 1.29
CA LEU A 30 -1.71 -7.85 1.46
C LEU A 30 -2.28 -6.55 0.89
N PRO A 31 -2.14 -5.41 1.60
CA PRO A 31 -2.44 -4.13 0.99
C PRO A 31 -1.73 -4.11 -0.36
N PRO A 32 -2.36 -3.59 -1.44
CA PRO A 32 -1.76 -3.59 -2.77
C PRO A 32 -0.32 -3.10 -2.61
N THR A 33 0.64 -3.99 -2.86
CA THR A 33 2.06 -3.68 -2.70
C THR A 33 2.30 -2.39 -3.45
N CYS A 34 2.74 -1.38 -2.73
CA CYS A 34 2.89 -0.02 -3.22
C CYS A 34 3.61 0.00 -4.58
N LEU A 35 2.86 0.06 -5.67
CA LEU A 35 3.42 -0.08 -7.02
C LEU A 35 4.17 1.19 -7.42
N GLN A 36 3.71 2.33 -6.93
CA GLN A 36 4.26 3.64 -7.22
C GLN A 36 4.43 4.44 -5.93
N HIS A 37 5.64 4.97 -5.75
CA HIS A 37 5.96 5.86 -4.63
C HIS A 37 6.01 7.31 -5.13
N CYS A 38 5.39 8.22 -4.38
CA CYS A 38 5.32 9.65 -4.63
C CYS A 38 6.07 10.39 -3.52
N GLU A 39 6.78 11.45 -3.86
CA GLU A 39 7.33 12.36 -2.85
C GLU A 39 6.18 13.19 -2.24
N GLU A 40 6.10 13.21 -0.91
CA GLU A 40 5.13 14.02 -0.18
C GLU A 40 5.74 15.35 0.26
N SER A 41 6.85 15.32 1.00
CA SER A 41 7.60 16.49 1.45
C SER A 41 8.97 16.10 2.01
N PHE A 42 9.98 16.96 1.85
CA PHE A 42 11.32 16.80 2.43
C PHE A 42 11.96 15.42 2.16
N GLY A 43 11.78 14.87 0.96
CA GLY A 43 12.33 13.56 0.59
C GLY A 43 11.61 12.35 1.23
N LYS A 44 10.46 12.56 1.89
CA LYS A 44 9.58 11.47 2.33
C LYS A 44 8.80 10.93 1.13
N TYR A 45 8.87 9.62 0.93
CA TYR A 45 8.10 8.91 -0.09
C TYR A 45 6.94 8.13 0.52
N ILE A 46 5.82 8.12 -0.18
CA ILE A 46 4.57 7.44 0.22
C ILE A 46 3.95 6.74 -0.98
N CYS A 47 2.94 5.92 -0.75
CA CYS A 47 2.21 5.29 -1.84
C CYS A 47 1.32 6.29 -2.57
N CYS A 48 1.46 6.34 -3.89
CA CYS A 48 0.62 7.18 -4.73
C CYS A 48 -0.83 6.66 -4.80
N ASP A 49 -0.98 5.33 -4.81
CA ASP A 49 -2.20 4.62 -5.18
C ASP A 49 -2.69 3.68 -4.06
N GLU A 50 -2.84 4.21 -2.85
CA GLU A 50 -3.20 3.40 -1.67
C GLU A 50 -4.67 2.98 -1.63
N HIS A 51 -5.57 3.73 -2.28
CA HIS A 51 -6.99 3.40 -2.30
C HIS A 51 -7.30 2.35 -3.39
N LEU A 52 -8.23 1.44 -3.05
CA LEU A 52 -8.69 0.39 -3.96
C LEU A 52 -9.39 0.96 -5.21
N GLY A 53 -9.49 0.14 -6.24
CA GLY A 53 -10.08 0.51 -7.52
C GLY A 53 -9.11 1.28 -8.42
N LYS A 54 -9.65 1.91 -9.46
CA LYS A 54 -8.90 2.59 -10.52
C LYS A 54 -9.45 3.99 -10.78
N CYS A 55 -8.59 4.85 -11.32
CA CYS A 55 -9.05 6.12 -11.84
C CYS A 55 -10.06 5.90 -12.99
N PRO A 56 -11.12 6.73 -13.08
CA PRO A 56 -12.03 6.67 -14.20
C PRO A 56 -11.31 7.01 -15.50
N ALA A 57 -11.86 6.56 -16.63
CA ALA A 57 -11.34 6.90 -17.94
C ALA A 57 -11.21 8.42 -18.11
N VAL A 58 -10.08 8.86 -18.67
CA VAL A 58 -9.84 10.28 -18.94
C VAL A 58 -10.80 10.73 -20.04
N ARG A 59 -11.63 11.72 -19.74
CA ARG A 59 -12.53 12.33 -20.72
C ARG A 59 -11.73 13.04 -21.83
N PRO A 60 -12.19 13.02 -23.09
CA PRO A 60 -11.46 13.64 -24.19
C PRO A 60 -11.56 15.17 -24.20
N ILE A 61 -12.64 15.73 -23.65
CA ILE A 61 -12.97 17.16 -23.72
C ILE A 61 -13.46 17.63 -22.35
N CYS A 62 -13.22 18.89 -22.04
CA CYS A 62 -13.74 19.54 -20.84
C CYS A 62 -15.21 19.92 -21.01
N PRO A 63 -16.07 19.57 -20.03
CA PRO A 63 -17.46 19.99 -20.08
C PRO A 63 -17.52 21.51 -20.13
N SER A 64 -18.34 22.04 -21.04
CA SER A 64 -18.61 23.46 -21.14
C SER A 64 -19.47 23.91 -19.96
N GLY A 65 -18.89 24.75 -19.11
CA GLY A 65 -19.55 25.33 -17.94
C GLY A 65 -19.02 24.79 -16.62
N LEU A 66 -18.74 25.72 -15.70
CA LEU A 66 -18.53 25.39 -14.30
C LEU A 66 -19.85 24.89 -13.72
N ARG A 67 -19.88 23.64 -13.25
CA ARG A 67 -20.98 23.19 -12.38
C ARG A 67 -20.91 24.02 -11.11
N LYS A 68 -21.84 24.97 -10.96
CA LYS A 68 -21.93 25.84 -9.78
C LYS A 68 -22.00 24.96 -8.52
N GLY A 69 -21.06 25.14 -7.60
CA GLY A 69 -20.96 24.34 -6.38
C GLY A 69 -20.08 23.09 -6.46
N PHE A 70 -19.42 22.82 -7.59
CA PHE A 70 -18.44 21.74 -7.70
C PHE A 70 -17.04 22.31 -7.86
N GLU A 71 -16.31 22.41 -6.75
CA GLU A 71 -14.90 22.79 -6.75
C GLU A 71 -14.05 21.51 -6.73
N PRO A 72 -13.15 21.31 -7.72
CA PRO A 72 -12.30 20.14 -7.74
C PRO A 72 -11.28 20.19 -6.59
N GLN A 73 -11.22 19.13 -5.79
CA GLN A 73 -10.19 18.97 -4.76
C GLN A 73 -8.89 18.49 -5.42
N PHE A 74 -7.88 19.35 -5.45
CA PHE A 74 -6.54 18.99 -5.92
C PHE A 74 -5.87 18.00 -4.97
N CYS A 75 -5.02 17.15 -5.53
CA CYS A 75 -4.31 16.12 -4.78
C CYS A 75 -2.97 15.78 -5.45
N GLN A 76 -2.09 15.10 -4.71
CA GLN A 76 -0.84 14.53 -5.24
C GLN A 76 -0.86 13.00 -5.24
N HIS A 77 -1.49 12.41 -4.23
CA HIS A 77 -1.68 10.97 -4.03
C HIS A 77 -3.06 10.71 -3.39
N ASP A 78 -3.45 9.44 -3.34
CA ASP A 78 -4.76 8.99 -2.88
C ASP A 78 -5.11 9.44 -1.45
N GLY A 79 -4.15 9.47 -0.52
CA GLY A 79 -4.38 9.90 0.88
C GLY A 79 -4.74 11.36 1.07
N HIS A 80 -4.70 12.19 0.02
CA HIS A 80 -5.32 13.52 0.04
C HIS A 80 -6.83 13.48 -0.22
N CYS A 81 -7.37 12.33 -0.64
CA CYS A 81 -8.76 12.12 -1.03
C CYS A 81 -9.51 11.28 0.02
N ALA A 82 -10.84 11.22 -0.09
CA ALA A 82 -11.62 10.29 0.73
C ALA A 82 -11.36 8.82 0.33
N ASP A 83 -11.59 7.87 1.24
CA ASP A 83 -11.27 6.43 1.09
C ASP A 83 -11.82 5.76 -0.19
N HIS A 84 -12.90 6.32 -0.77
CA HIS A 84 -13.57 5.82 -1.98
C HIS A 84 -13.21 6.63 -3.24
N GLN A 85 -12.19 7.47 -3.15
CA GLN A 85 -11.71 8.33 -4.21
C GLN A 85 -10.25 8.06 -4.50
N LYS A 86 -9.83 8.36 -5.73
CA LYS A 86 -8.43 8.28 -6.16
C LYS A 86 -7.95 9.62 -6.69
N CYS A 87 -6.65 9.85 -6.57
CA CYS A 87 -5.99 11.05 -7.06
C CYS A 87 -5.65 10.91 -8.54
N CYS A 88 -6.51 11.44 -9.39
CA CYS A 88 -6.52 11.15 -10.81
C CYS A 88 -6.22 12.37 -11.67
N TYR A 89 -5.52 12.16 -12.78
CA TYR A 89 -5.31 13.20 -13.79
C TYR A 89 -6.66 13.75 -14.30
N ASP A 90 -6.70 15.06 -14.55
CA ASP A 90 -7.82 15.71 -15.20
C ASP A 90 -7.34 16.58 -16.36
N VAL A 91 -7.80 16.25 -17.57
CA VAL A 91 -7.47 16.97 -18.80
C VAL A 91 -7.82 18.46 -18.75
N CYS A 92 -8.74 18.84 -17.86
CA CYS A 92 -9.20 20.21 -17.72
C CYS A 92 -8.36 21.06 -16.79
N LEU A 93 -7.38 20.45 -16.13
CA LEU A 93 -6.47 21.17 -15.26
C LEU A 93 -5.14 21.41 -15.96
N PRO A 94 -4.55 22.61 -15.78
CA PRO A 94 -3.29 22.94 -16.39
C PRO A 94 -2.15 22.06 -15.86
N ALA A 95 -1.15 21.83 -16.69
CA ALA A 95 0.14 21.22 -16.32
C ALA A 95 0.05 19.83 -15.66
N GLY A 96 -0.90 18.99 -16.08
CA GLY A 96 -0.92 17.60 -15.60
C GLY A 96 -1.46 17.40 -14.18
N LYS A 97 -2.09 18.44 -13.58
CA LYS A 97 -2.58 18.38 -12.21
C LYS A 97 -3.64 17.29 -12.02
N LYS A 98 -3.67 16.75 -10.80
CA LYS A 98 -4.59 15.68 -10.39
C LYS A 98 -5.64 16.21 -9.41
N VAL A 99 -6.79 15.56 -9.38
CA VAL A 99 -7.90 15.81 -8.46
C VAL A 99 -8.51 14.53 -7.94
N CYS A 100 -9.14 14.61 -6.79
CA CYS A 100 -9.89 13.50 -6.23
C CYS A 100 -11.12 13.19 -7.10
N LYS A 101 -11.20 11.94 -7.57
CA LYS A 101 -12.33 11.40 -8.35
C LYS A 101 -12.82 10.10 -7.72
N PRO A 102 -14.12 9.76 -7.82
CA PRO A 102 -14.61 8.46 -7.36
C PRO A 102 -13.82 7.30 -7.99
N ALA A 103 -13.49 6.30 -7.18
CA ALA A 103 -12.82 5.09 -7.64
C ALA A 103 -13.77 4.22 -8.48
N PHE A 104 -13.24 3.57 -9.52
CA PHE A 104 -13.94 2.60 -10.35
C PHE A 104 -13.46 1.18 -10.02
N TYR A 105 -14.39 0.22 -9.89
CA TYR A 105 -14.13 -1.16 -9.46
C TYR A 105 -14.45 -2.16 -10.58
#